data_AF-A0A438E6S1-F1
#
_entry.id   AF-A0A438E6S1-F1
#
_cell.length_a   1.000
_cell.length_b   1.000
_cell.length_c   1.000
_cell.angle_alpha   90.00
_cell.angle_beta   90.00
_cell.angle_gamma   90.00
#
_symmetry.space_group_name_H-M   'P 1'
#
loop_
_entity.id
_entity.type
_entity.pdbx_description
1 polymer ?
#
loop_
_entity_poly.entity_id
_entity_poly.type
_entity_poly.pdbx_seq_one_letter_code
_entity_poly.pdbx_strand_id
1 'polypeptide(L)'
;MSRCDLPIGIGRLKNLQSVKGVYARGSISRELGCLTQLRELGVVLNDYDVGELSTSIMKMSGLLSLTLSVGSIFDDLLDTLEPFSPPPFLRKLQLEGRLVSLPDWLSSTENLTKLRLGFSHLFENPNAVLQFLPNLKQLTLWQAYNAKQIGKEFCPVGGFPKLEVLVIASNNLVEWTEIEKGLCPA
;
A
#
# COMPACT_ATOMS: atom_id res chain seq x y z
N MET A 1 -5.26 6.78 -13.82
CA MET A 1 -6.21 7.72 -13.16
C MET A 1 -6.08 9.08 -13.84
N SER A 2 -7.19 9.79 -14.08
CA SER A 2 -7.17 11.15 -14.62
C SER A 2 -6.58 12.13 -13.59
N ARG A 3 -5.71 13.04 -14.05
CA ARG A 3 -5.02 14.04 -13.22
C ARG A 3 -6.04 15.07 -12.73
N CYS A 4 -6.16 15.26 -11.42
CA CYS A 4 -7.00 16.30 -10.85
C CYS A 4 -6.21 17.08 -9.80
N ASP A 5 -5.92 18.34 -10.11
CA ASP A 5 -5.46 19.29 -9.10
C ASP A 5 -6.64 19.60 -8.18
N LEU A 6 -6.47 19.39 -6.88
CA LEU A 6 -7.49 19.81 -5.93
C LEU A 6 -7.56 21.35 -5.88
N PRO A 7 -8.76 21.93 -5.76
CA PRO A 7 -8.88 23.35 -5.56
C PRO A 7 -8.26 23.75 -4.21
N ILE A 8 -7.55 24.87 -4.20
CA ILE A 8 -7.07 25.50 -2.97
C ILE A 8 -8.28 25.78 -2.07
N GLY A 9 -8.17 25.43 -0.78
CA GLY A 9 -9.26 25.52 0.19
C GLY A 9 -10.01 24.21 0.43
N ILE A 10 -9.58 23.09 -0.17
CA ILE A 10 -10.16 21.76 0.07
C ILE A 10 -10.22 21.42 1.57
N GLY A 11 -9.24 21.89 2.35
CA GLY A 11 -9.19 21.68 3.80
C GLY A 11 -10.39 22.27 4.58
N ARG A 12 -11.25 23.07 3.95
CA ARG A 12 -12.49 23.60 4.53
C ARG A 12 -13.64 22.58 4.51
N LEU A 13 -13.56 21.52 3.69
CA LEU A 13 -14.60 20.51 3.56
C LEU A 13 -14.53 19.47 4.70
N LYS A 14 -14.81 19.90 5.94
CA LYS A 14 -14.60 19.09 7.15
C LYS A 14 -15.39 17.78 7.23
N ASN A 15 -16.48 17.66 6.47
CA ASN A 15 -17.33 16.46 6.43
C ASN A 15 -16.95 15.47 5.33
N LEU A 16 -15.89 15.74 4.56
CA LEU A 16 -15.47 14.89 3.46
C LEU A 16 -14.96 13.54 3.98
N GLN A 17 -15.44 12.44 3.37
CA GLN A 17 -15.11 11.08 3.79
C GLN A 17 -14.29 10.29 2.77
N SER A 18 -14.29 10.69 1.49
CA SER A 18 -13.54 9.99 0.44
C SER A 18 -12.90 11.00 -0.50
N VAL A 19 -11.60 10.83 -0.73
CA VAL A 19 -10.78 11.63 -1.65
C VAL A 19 -9.86 10.68 -2.40
N LYS A 20 -9.84 10.73 -3.73
CA LYS A 20 -9.01 9.83 -4.56
C LYS A 20 -8.44 10.59 -5.76
N GLY A 21 -7.27 10.16 -6.24
CA GLY A 21 -6.64 10.69 -7.45
C GLY A 21 -6.04 12.09 -7.27
N VAL A 22 -5.63 12.43 -6.04
CA VAL A 22 -5.11 13.75 -5.69
C VAL A 22 -3.61 13.79 -5.87
N TYR A 23 -3.09 14.85 -6.48
CA TYR A 23 -1.65 15.10 -6.50
C TYR A 23 -1.23 15.89 -5.25
N ALA A 24 -0.35 15.33 -4.42
CA ALA A 24 0.17 15.99 -3.23
C ALA A 24 1.29 16.97 -3.62
N ARG A 25 0.91 18.20 -3.99
CA ARG A 25 1.86 19.28 -4.33
C ARG A 25 1.49 20.58 -3.66
N GLY A 26 2.49 21.32 -3.20
CA GLY A 26 2.31 22.66 -2.66
C GLY A 26 1.46 22.63 -1.38
N SER A 27 0.42 23.45 -1.27
CA SER A 27 -0.41 23.50 -0.04
C SER A 27 -1.30 22.28 0.16
N ILE A 28 -1.47 21.41 -0.84
CA ILE A 28 -2.43 20.30 -0.78
C ILE A 28 -2.09 19.30 0.33
N SER A 29 -0.82 18.95 0.51
CA SER A 29 -0.39 18.04 1.60
C SER A 29 -0.86 18.55 2.96
N ARG A 30 -0.64 19.85 3.23
CA ARG A 30 -1.11 20.52 4.45
C ARG A 30 -2.62 20.55 4.59
N GLU A 31 -3.32 20.84 3.50
CA GLU A 31 -4.78 20.93 3.48
C GLU A 31 -5.46 19.58 3.67
N LEU A 32 -4.85 18.48 3.22
CA LEU A 32 -5.30 17.13 3.54
C LEU A 32 -5.27 16.89 5.05
N GLY A 33 -4.28 17.43 5.77
CA GLY A 33 -4.18 17.34 7.23
C GLY A 33 -5.33 18.03 7.98
N CYS A 34 -6.14 18.84 7.29
CA CYS A 34 -7.35 19.46 7.80
C CYS A 34 -8.60 18.59 7.65
N LEU A 35 -8.53 17.48 6.89
CA LEU A 35 -9.63 16.57 6.56
C LEU A 35 -9.61 15.31 7.44
N THR A 36 -9.69 15.50 8.75
CA THR A 36 -9.50 14.41 9.74
C THR A 36 -10.63 13.38 9.77
N GLN A 37 -11.76 13.64 9.11
CA GLN A 37 -12.91 12.72 9.01
C GLN A 37 -12.84 11.77 7.79
N LEU A 38 -11.75 11.81 7.02
CA LEU A 38 -11.57 10.93 5.88
C LEU A 38 -11.57 9.45 6.29
N ARG A 39 -12.27 8.65 5.49
CA ARG A 39 -12.32 7.19 5.55
C ARG A 39 -11.55 6.56 4.40
N GLU A 40 -11.47 7.24 3.25
CA GLU A 40 -10.72 6.79 2.10
C GLU A 40 -9.87 7.92 1.51
N LEU A 41 -8.59 7.63 1.27
CA LEU A 41 -7.65 8.57 0.69
C LEU A 41 -6.84 7.88 -0.42
N GLY A 42 -6.74 8.52 -1.58
CA GLY A 42 -5.89 8.11 -2.68
C GLY A 42 -5.07 9.27 -3.22
N VAL A 43 -3.75 9.17 -3.11
CA VAL A 43 -2.81 10.25 -3.41
C VAL A 43 -1.73 9.77 -4.37
N VAL A 44 -1.37 10.64 -5.29
CA VAL A 44 -0.18 10.58 -6.13
C VAL A 44 0.87 11.48 -5.47
N LEU A 45 1.98 10.89 -5.09
CA LEU A 45 3.09 11.52 -4.41
C LEU A 45 3.88 12.43 -5.35
N ASN A 46 4.49 13.43 -4.75
CA ASN A 46 5.51 14.28 -5.33
C ASN A 46 6.71 14.21 -4.40
N ASP A 47 7.91 13.99 -4.95
CA ASP A 47 9.14 13.70 -4.20
C ASP A 47 9.50 14.77 -3.16
N TYR A 48 8.98 15.99 -3.30
CA TYR A 48 9.29 17.11 -2.41
C TYR A 48 8.42 17.19 -1.14
N ASP A 49 7.24 16.57 -1.09
CA ASP A 49 6.22 16.86 -0.04
C ASP A 49 5.87 15.65 0.86
N VAL A 50 6.67 14.57 0.81
CA VAL A 50 6.33 13.28 1.43
C VAL A 50 6.21 13.37 2.96
N GLY A 51 7.10 14.12 3.63
CA GLY A 51 7.07 14.28 5.09
C GLY A 51 5.81 15.03 5.58
N GLU A 52 5.42 16.10 4.89
CA GLU A 52 4.21 16.87 5.23
C GLU A 52 2.94 16.05 4.96
N LEU A 53 2.91 15.30 3.85
CA LEU A 53 1.80 14.41 3.54
C LEU A 53 1.68 13.30 4.60
N SER A 54 2.79 12.66 4.98
CA SER A 54 2.82 11.61 5.99
C SER A 54 2.24 12.12 7.32
N THR A 55 2.69 13.30 7.76
CA THR A 55 2.17 13.98 8.97
C THR A 55 0.67 14.27 8.87
N SER A 56 0.20 14.60 7.67
CA SER A 56 -1.21 14.92 7.42
C SER A 56 -2.11 13.69 7.43
N ILE A 57 -1.65 12.58 6.84
CA ILE A 57 -2.36 11.30 6.86
C ILE A 57 -2.50 10.77 8.29
N MET A 58 -1.46 10.90 9.12
CA MET A 58 -1.49 10.45 10.53
C MET A 58 -2.57 11.14 11.37
N LYS A 59 -3.08 12.32 10.96
CA LYS A 59 -4.19 13.01 11.64
C LYS A 59 -5.56 12.41 11.32
N MET A 60 -5.66 11.53 10.32
CA MET A 60 -6.91 10.90 9.87
C MET A 60 -7.17 9.62 10.66
N SER A 61 -7.47 9.76 11.96
CA SER A 61 -7.49 8.63 12.90
C SER A 61 -8.46 7.51 12.53
N GLY A 62 -9.49 7.77 11.73
CA GLY A 62 -10.40 6.74 11.24
C GLY A 62 -10.34 6.48 9.74
N LEU A 63 -9.17 6.66 9.13
CA LEU A 63 -8.91 6.23 7.76
C LEU A 63 -8.97 4.71 7.66
N LEU A 64 -9.74 4.21 6.69
CA LEU A 64 -9.96 2.77 6.45
C LEU A 64 -9.27 2.28 5.18
N SER A 65 -9.09 3.17 4.19
CA SER A 65 -8.49 2.85 2.90
C SER A 65 -7.48 3.90 2.50
N LEU A 66 -6.27 3.46 2.18
CA LEU A 66 -5.18 4.32 1.71
C LEU A 66 -4.62 3.78 0.39
N THR A 67 -4.51 4.66 -0.60
CA THR A 67 -3.78 4.42 -1.84
C THR A 67 -2.67 5.46 -1.96
N LEU A 68 -1.44 5.01 -2.07
CA LEU A 68 -0.28 5.84 -2.38
C LEU A 68 0.29 5.38 -3.71
N SER A 69 0.54 6.34 -4.59
CA SER A 69 1.09 6.09 -5.91
C SER A 69 2.15 7.12 -6.23
N VAL A 70 3.14 6.78 -7.06
CA VAL A 70 4.10 7.76 -7.58
C VAL A 70 3.65 8.32 -8.94
N GLY A 71 4.23 9.46 -9.34
CA GLY A 71 3.91 10.11 -10.61
C GLY A 71 4.39 9.32 -11.82
N SER A 72 5.64 8.86 -11.78
CA SER A 72 6.25 7.93 -12.74
C SER A 72 6.56 6.60 -12.05
N ILE A 73 5.80 5.56 -12.36
CA ILE A 73 6.00 4.21 -11.81
C ILE A 73 7.35 3.57 -12.18
N PHE A 74 8.06 4.13 -13.17
CA PHE A 74 9.36 3.62 -13.63
C PHE A 74 10.54 4.37 -13.02
N ASP A 75 10.38 5.67 -12.75
CA ASP A 75 11.49 6.54 -12.35
C ASP A 75 11.47 6.86 -10.85
N ASP A 76 10.28 6.91 -10.24
CA ASP A 76 10.10 7.41 -8.89
C ASP A 76 10.05 6.26 -7.86
N LEU A 77 10.63 6.49 -6.69
CA LEU A 77 10.63 5.55 -5.57
C LEU A 77 9.57 5.93 -4.52
N LEU A 78 8.87 4.90 -4.04
CA LEU A 78 7.85 5.03 -2.99
C LEU A 78 8.45 4.92 -1.57
N ASP A 79 9.75 4.62 -1.44
CA ASP A 79 10.46 4.38 -0.17
C ASP A 79 10.60 5.61 0.74
N THR A 80 10.13 6.78 0.31
CA THR A 80 10.22 8.05 1.05
C THR A 80 9.27 8.15 2.24
N LEU A 81 8.55 7.08 2.58
CA LEU A 81 7.53 7.04 3.63
C LEU A 81 8.08 6.72 5.03
N GLU A 82 9.38 6.82 5.31
CA GLU A 82 9.90 6.71 6.69
C GLU A 82 10.23 8.12 7.21
N PRO A 83 9.49 8.67 8.21
CA PRO A 83 8.79 7.98 9.29
C PRO A 83 7.25 8.07 9.18
N PHE A 84 6.62 7.10 8.52
CA PHE A 84 5.16 6.95 8.48
C PHE A 84 4.71 5.87 9.46
N SER A 85 3.62 6.15 10.17
CA SER A 85 2.85 5.13 10.89
C SER A 85 1.42 5.17 10.37
N PRO A 86 0.88 4.05 9.88
CA PRO A 86 -0.47 4.03 9.32
C PRO A 86 -1.51 4.32 10.41
N PRO A 87 -2.63 5.00 10.07
CA PRO A 87 -3.74 5.17 10.98
C PRO A 87 -4.26 3.83 11.53
N PRO A 88 -4.70 3.76 12.81
CA PRO A 88 -4.91 2.51 13.53
C PRO A 88 -5.99 1.60 12.94
N PHE A 89 -6.96 2.16 12.21
CA PHE A 89 -8.08 1.41 11.62
C PHE A 89 -7.91 1.11 10.14
N LEU A 90 -6.69 1.26 9.60
CA LEU A 90 -6.44 1.00 8.18
C LEU A 90 -6.71 -0.46 7.83
N ARG A 91 -7.64 -0.70 6.89
CA ARG A 91 -8.06 -2.05 6.45
C ARG A 91 -7.64 -2.37 5.03
N LYS A 92 -7.46 -1.35 4.19
CA LYS A 92 -7.08 -1.48 2.79
C LYS A 92 -5.88 -0.59 2.51
N LEU A 93 -4.84 -1.17 1.96
CA LEU A 93 -3.63 -0.47 1.55
C LEU A 93 -3.30 -0.83 0.10
N GLN A 94 -3.00 0.19 -0.69
CA GLN A 94 -2.50 0.05 -2.03
C GLN A 94 -1.27 0.94 -2.21
N LEU A 95 -0.17 0.32 -2.61
CA LEU A 95 1.11 0.97 -2.91
C LEU A 95 1.41 0.73 -4.40
N GLU A 96 1.49 1.81 -5.19
CA GLU A 96 1.70 1.76 -6.64
C GLU A 96 2.96 2.55 -7.02
N GLY A 97 4.05 1.86 -7.29
CA GLY A 97 5.35 2.46 -7.54
C GLY A 97 6.47 1.59 -7.02
N ARG A 98 7.69 1.86 -7.49
CA ARG A 98 8.87 1.07 -7.17
C ARG A 98 9.22 1.19 -5.68
N LEU A 99 9.56 0.05 -5.07
CA LEU A 99 10.01 -0.05 -3.70
C LEU A 99 11.38 -0.75 -3.67
N VAL A 100 12.32 -0.24 -2.90
CA VAL A 100 13.58 -0.92 -2.59
C VAL A 100 13.31 -2.10 -1.65
N SER A 101 12.49 -1.86 -0.63
CA SER A 101 12.05 -2.87 0.34
C SER A 101 10.60 -2.59 0.78
N LEU A 102 9.98 -3.56 1.46
CA LEU A 102 8.71 -3.28 2.11
C LEU A 102 8.92 -2.31 3.28
N PRO A 103 8.03 -1.33 3.50
CA PRO A 103 8.16 -0.43 4.63
C PRO A 103 8.03 -1.18 5.97
N ASP A 104 8.86 -0.84 6.96
CA ASP A 104 8.91 -1.55 8.24
C ASP A 104 7.57 -1.54 8.97
N TRP A 105 6.84 -0.42 8.90
CA TRP A 105 5.52 -0.26 9.51
C TRP A 105 4.44 -1.19 8.92
N LEU A 106 4.67 -1.79 7.75
CA LEU A 106 3.69 -2.71 7.17
C LEU A 106 3.51 -3.93 8.06
N SER A 107 4.61 -4.41 8.66
CA SER A 107 4.61 -5.56 9.59
C SER A 107 3.74 -5.34 10.84
N SER A 108 3.55 -4.08 11.27
CA SER A 108 2.77 -3.72 12.46
C SER A 108 1.31 -3.36 12.16
N THR A 109 0.86 -3.47 10.90
CA THR A 109 -0.51 -3.10 10.50
C THR A 109 -1.48 -4.27 10.71
N GLU A 110 -1.85 -4.54 11.96
CA GLU A 110 -2.66 -5.71 12.33
C GLU A 110 -4.07 -5.73 11.71
N ASN A 111 -4.68 -4.56 11.46
CA ASN A 111 -6.05 -4.45 10.95
C ASN A 111 -6.16 -4.60 9.43
N LEU A 112 -5.03 -4.79 8.73
CA LEU A 112 -5.01 -4.85 7.27
C LEU A 112 -5.69 -6.13 6.77
N THR A 113 -6.73 -5.96 5.96
CA THR A 113 -7.49 -7.07 5.36
C THR A 113 -7.25 -7.19 3.86
N LYS A 114 -6.88 -6.08 3.20
CA LYS A 114 -6.58 -6.04 1.77
C LYS A 114 -5.28 -5.29 1.53
N LEU A 115 -4.33 -5.95 0.88
CA LEU A 115 -3.07 -5.36 0.45
C LEU A 115 -2.93 -5.50 -1.05
N ARG A 116 -2.54 -4.41 -1.69
CA ARG A 116 -2.12 -4.39 -3.07
C ARG A 116 -0.75 -3.73 -3.20
N LEU A 117 0.18 -4.46 -3.81
CA LEU A 117 1.46 -3.94 -4.26
C LEU A 117 1.43 -3.95 -5.80
N GLY A 118 1.66 -2.79 -6.39
CA GLY A 118 1.64 -2.57 -7.83
C GLY A 118 2.92 -1.90 -8.30
N PHE A 119 3.55 -2.46 -9.34
CA PHE A 119 4.79 -1.95 -9.93
C PHE A 119 5.93 -1.77 -8.90
N SER A 120 5.91 -2.54 -7.81
CA SER A 120 6.90 -2.44 -6.75
C SER A 120 8.26 -2.98 -7.14
N HIS A 121 8.32 -3.95 -8.07
CA HIS A 121 9.57 -4.49 -8.60
C HIS A 121 10.57 -4.97 -7.52
N LEU A 122 10.08 -5.48 -6.40
CA LEU A 122 10.89 -6.00 -5.30
C LEU A 122 11.76 -7.15 -5.80
N PHE A 123 13.04 -7.15 -5.42
CA PHE A 123 13.97 -8.25 -5.68
C PHE A 123 13.98 -9.26 -4.53
N GLU A 124 13.81 -8.77 -3.31
CA GLU A 124 13.70 -9.60 -2.12
C GLU A 124 12.30 -10.21 -2.00
N ASN A 125 12.21 -11.37 -1.34
CA ASN A 125 10.95 -12.06 -1.14
C ASN A 125 10.04 -11.22 -0.21
N PRO A 126 8.91 -10.67 -0.71
CA PRO A 126 8.03 -9.84 0.11
C PRO A 126 7.42 -10.60 1.29
N ASN A 127 7.35 -11.93 1.21
CA ASN A 127 6.74 -12.75 2.25
C ASN A 127 7.54 -12.79 3.54
N ALA A 128 8.80 -12.33 3.55
CA ALA A 128 9.52 -12.07 4.81
C ALA A 128 8.72 -11.15 5.76
N VAL A 129 7.82 -10.32 5.22
CA VAL A 129 6.91 -9.47 5.99
C VAL A 129 5.46 -9.91 5.82
N LEU A 130 5.00 -10.10 4.57
CA LEU A 130 3.57 -10.22 4.28
C LEU A 130 2.90 -11.44 4.91
N GLN A 131 3.64 -12.54 5.09
CA GLN A 131 3.11 -13.78 5.64
C GLN A 131 2.61 -13.63 7.08
N PHE A 132 3.13 -12.64 7.82
CA PHE A 132 2.84 -12.43 9.24
C PHE A 132 1.63 -11.53 9.48
N LEU A 133 1.02 -10.98 8.42
CA LEU A 133 -0.15 -10.12 8.54
C LEU A 133 -1.36 -10.94 9.02
N PRO A 134 -1.83 -10.75 10.27
CA PRO A 134 -2.71 -11.73 10.93
C PRO A 134 -4.15 -11.71 10.40
N ASN A 135 -4.55 -10.61 9.75
CA ASN A 135 -5.91 -10.40 9.25
C ASN A 135 -5.99 -10.24 7.73
N LEU A 136 -4.89 -10.49 7.00
CA LEU A 136 -4.85 -10.31 5.56
C LEU A 136 -5.70 -11.37 4.87
N LYS A 137 -6.75 -10.92 4.17
CA LYS A 137 -7.69 -11.76 3.42
C LYS A 137 -7.45 -11.71 1.92
N GLN A 138 -7.01 -10.56 1.41
CA GLN A 138 -6.76 -10.35 -0.01
C GLN A 138 -5.37 -9.77 -0.22
N LEU A 139 -4.55 -10.50 -0.97
CA LEU A 139 -3.24 -10.05 -1.43
C LEU A 139 -3.23 -9.95 -2.95
N THR A 140 -2.80 -8.79 -3.47
CA THR A 140 -2.58 -8.60 -4.89
C THR A 140 -1.17 -8.10 -5.14
N LEU A 141 -0.42 -8.87 -5.94
CA LEU A 141 0.95 -8.58 -6.38
C LEU A 141 0.93 -8.37 -7.89
N TRP A 142 0.95 -7.11 -8.34
CA TRP A 142 0.97 -6.77 -9.76
C TRP A 142 2.30 -6.14 -10.15
N GLN A 143 3.14 -6.86 -10.90
CA GLN A 143 4.53 -6.47 -11.18
C GLN A 143 5.29 -6.10 -9.89
N ALA A 144 4.91 -6.72 -8.76
CA ALA A 144 5.39 -6.34 -7.44
C ALA A 144 6.64 -7.10 -7.01
N TYR A 145 6.79 -8.34 -7.46
CA TYR A 145 7.91 -9.22 -7.11
C TYR A 145 8.59 -9.73 -8.38
N ASN A 146 9.86 -9.39 -8.56
CA ASN A 146 10.68 -9.74 -9.73
C ASN A 146 11.29 -11.15 -9.58
N ALA A 147 10.47 -12.14 -9.26
CA ALA A 147 10.90 -13.54 -9.23
C ALA A 147 10.53 -14.27 -10.53
N LYS A 148 11.40 -15.19 -10.92
CA LYS A 148 11.14 -16.15 -12.01
C LYS A 148 10.36 -17.37 -11.54
N GLN A 149 10.52 -17.76 -10.28
CA GLN A 149 9.87 -18.92 -9.68
C GLN A 149 9.25 -18.52 -8.35
N ILE A 150 8.09 -19.08 -8.03
CA ILE A 150 7.41 -18.92 -6.74
C ILE A 150 7.11 -20.32 -6.20
N GLY A 151 7.57 -20.63 -5.00
CA GLY A 151 7.47 -21.95 -4.38
C GLY A 151 7.08 -21.92 -2.90
N LYS A 152 7.59 -22.90 -2.15
CA LYS A 152 7.36 -23.06 -0.70
C LYS A 152 7.76 -21.83 0.11
N GLU A 153 8.77 -21.08 -0.34
CA GLU A 153 9.21 -19.84 0.28
C GLU A 153 8.17 -18.72 0.22
N PHE A 154 7.16 -18.85 -0.66
CA PHE A 154 6.08 -17.89 -0.75
C PHE A 154 5.04 -18.11 0.34
N CYS A 155 4.67 -19.37 0.58
CA CYS A 155 3.72 -19.77 1.61
C CYS A 155 4.35 -20.82 2.53
N PRO A 156 5.17 -20.42 3.51
CA PRO A 156 5.67 -21.37 4.51
C PRO A 156 4.54 -21.81 5.45
N VAL A 157 4.72 -22.96 6.12
CA VAL A 157 3.76 -23.46 7.13
C VAL A 157 3.39 -22.37 8.14
N GLY A 158 2.09 -22.09 8.28
CA GLY A 158 1.56 -21.10 9.22
C GLY A 158 1.59 -19.65 8.73
N GLY A 159 2.16 -19.39 7.55
CA GLY A 159 2.03 -18.09 6.89
C GLY A 159 0.61 -17.84 6.40
N PHE A 160 0.21 -16.56 6.32
CA PHE A 160 -1.06 -16.11 5.76
C PHE A 160 -2.31 -16.75 6.40
N PRO A 161 -2.51 -16.61 7.72
CA PRO A 161 -3.52 -17.37 8.48
C PRO A 161 -4.98 -17.15 8.06
N LYS A 162 -5.28 -16.06 7.33
CA LYS A 162 -6.65 -15.70 6.89
C LYS A 162 -6.75 -15.38 5.41
N LEU A 163 -5.74 -15.72 4.60
CA LEU A 163 -5.73 -15.34 3.18
C LEU A 163 -6.76 -16.16 2.40
N GLU A 164 -7.69 -15.46 1.77
CA GLU A 164 -8.79 -16.02 0.98
C GLU A 164 -8.59 -15.78 -0.52
N VAL A 165 -7.92 -14.68 -0.89
CA VAL A 165 -7.73 -14.25 -2.28
C VAL A 165 -6.28 -13.87 -2.52
N LEU A 166 -5.62 -14.61 -3.42
CA LEU A 166 -4.29 -14.30 -3.92
C LEU A 166 -4.35 -14.00 -5.41
N VAL A 167 -3.86 -12.83 -5.81
CA VAL A 167 -3.71 -12.45 -7.21
C VAL A 167 -2.25 -12.11 -7.45
N ILE A 168 -1.61 -12.87 -8.35
CA ILE A 168 -0.24 -12.59 -8.81
C ILE A 168 -0.29 -12.36 -10.31
N ALA A 169 0.21 -11.20 -10.74
CA ALA A 169 0.37 -10.85 -12.14
C ALA A 169 1.78 -10.29 -12.32
N SER A 170 2.66 -11.03 -12.99
CA SER A 170 4.06 -10.66 -13.21
C SER A 170 4.47 -11.04 -14.63
N ASN A 171 5.25 -10.18 -15.27
CA ASN A 171 5.85 -10.50 -16.57
C ASN A 171 7.10 -11.37 -16.44
N ASN A 172 7.66 -11.46 -15.23
CA ASN A 172 8.90 -12.19 -14.95
C ASN A 172 8.66 -13.60 -14.43
N LEU A 173 7.46 -13.88 -13.92
CA LEU A 173 7.11 -15.18 -13.35
C LEU A 173 7.01 -16.23 -14.46
N VAL A 174 7.86 -17.26 -14.37
CA VAL A 174 7.93 -18.36 -15.33
C VAL A 174 7.10 -19.54 -14.83
N GLU A 175 7.25 -19.91 -13.56
CA GLU A 175 6.59 -21.09 -13.01
C GLU A 175 6.29 -20.97 -11.51
N TRP A 176 5.30 -21.77 -11.09
CA TRP A 176 5.07 -22.09 -9.69
C TRP A 176 5.68 -23.45 -9.39
N THR A 177 6.51 -23.54 -8.37
CA THR A 177 7.05 -24.81 -7.89
C THR A 177 6.15 -25.40 -6.81
N GLU A 178 6.54 -26.55 -6.23
CA GLU A 178 5.71 -27.24 -5.24
C GLU A 178 5.37 -26.33 -4.06
N ILE A 179 4.09 -26.19 -3.76
CA ILE A 179 3.56 -25.51 -2.58
C ILE A 179 3.38 -26.59 -1.51
N GLU A 180 3.83 -26.37 -0.26
CA GLU A 180 3.66 -27.36 0.82
C GLU A 180 2.20 -27.83 1.01
N LYS A 181 1.98 -29.10 1.30
CA LYS A 181 0.62 -29.61 1.54
C LYS A 181 0.08 -29.11 2.89
N GLY A 182 -1.14 -28.57 2.90
CA GLY A 182 -1.82 -28.00 4.08
C GLY A 182 -2.11 -26.50 3.99
N LEU A 183 -1.87 -25.89 2.82
CA LEU A 183 -1.57 -24.47 2.66
C LEU A 183 -2.72 -23.50 2.36
N CYS A 184 -3.98 -23.94 2.33
CA CYS A 184 -5.11 -23.03 2.17
C CYS A 184 -6.19 -23.37 3.20
N PRO A 185 -6.74 -22.39 3.95
CA PRO A 185 -7.95 -22.65 4.72
C PRO A 185 -9.04 -23.18 3.77
N ALA A 186 -9.82 -24.14 4.27
CA ALA A 186 -10.93 -24.76 3.56
C ALA A 186 -11.99 -23.73 3.13
#